data_AF-A0A959ZII6-F1
#
_entry.id   AF-A0A959ZII6-F1
#
_cell.length_a   1.000
_cell.length_b   1.000
_cell.length_c   1.000
_cell.angle_alpha   90.00
_cell.angle_beta   90.00
_cell.angle_gamma   90.00
#
_symmetry.space_group_name_H-M   'P 1'
#
loop_
_entity.id
_entity.type
_entity.pdbx_description
1 polymer ?
#
loop_
_entity_poly.entity_id
_entity_poly.type
_entity_poly.pdbx_seq_one_letter_code
_entity_poly.pdbx_strand_id
1 'polypeptide(L)'
;MPFAELLRATVFLAAGGATALGAIAVLGVADAENTTILLIGAAWWVVAAWIGMSLGTSERSAEAMREPLAQARTVRTDSPGISMPTPGRVAWGRLSPILAAVGLAGALGVFFPEVAVIGAGYAMLVALAWRNRERAVLAIEGRDGVRFLVESASPLKPVKLVRTPGFRAF
;
A
#
# COMPACT_ATOMS: atom_id res chain seq x y z
N MET A 1 9.90 4.72 11.42
CA MET A 1 9.26 3.47 10.94
C MET A 1 10.14 2.86 9.84
N PRO A 2 10.43 1.55 9.88
CA PRO A 2 11.03 0.84 8.74
C PRO A 2 10.20 1.00 7.47
N PHE A 3 10.86 1.18 6.33
CA PHE A 3 10.18 1.37 5.05
C PHE A 3 9.44 0.10 4.61
N ALA A 4 10.04 -1.08 4.85
CA ALA A 4 9.42 -2.38 4.62
C ALA A 4 8.06 -2.51 5.35
N GLU A 5 7.98 -2.07 6.61
CA GLU A 5 6.73 -2.09 7.37
C GLU A 5 5.66 -1.15 6.80
N LEU A 6 6.06 0.03 6.29
CA LEU A 6 5.13 0.95 5.66
C LEU A 6 4.54 0.36 4.38
N LEU A 7 5.38 -0.28 3.57
CA LEU A 7 4.94 -0.99 2.36
C LEU A 7 3.97 -2.12 2.70
N ARG A 8 4.29 -2.91 3.74
CA ARG A 8 3.40 -3.97 4.23
C ARG A 8 2.06 -3.43 4.69
N ALA A 9 2.06 -2.37 5.52
CA ALA A 9 0.85 -1.73 6.01
C ALA A 9 0.00 -1.16 4.85
N THR A 10 0.65 -0.62 3.82
CA THR A 10 -0.02 -0.14 2.60
C THR A 10 -0.75 -1.28 1.87
N VAL A 11 -0.09 -2.43 1.69
CA VAL A 11 -0.69 -3.61 1.04
C VAL A 11 -1.85 -4.15 1.87
N PHE A 12 -1.69 -4.27 3.19
CA PHE A 12 -2.77 -4.73 4.07
C PHE A 12 -3.97 -3.78 4.07
N LEU A 13 -3.74 -2.47 4.07
CA LEU A 13 -4.80 -1.49 4.01
C LEU A 13 -5.56 -1.56 2.68
N ALA A 14 -4.85 -1.68 1.55
CA ALA A 14 -5.48 -1.84 0.24
C ALA A 14 -6.26 -3.16 0.14
N ALA A 15 -5.69 -4.27 0.62
CA ALA A 15 -6.37 -5.57 0.64
C ALA A 15 -7.60 -5.57 1.55
N GLY A 16 -7.49 -5.00 2.75
CA GLY A 16 -8.63 -4.84 3.67
C GLY A 16 -9.70 -3.93 3.10
N GLY A 17 -9.31 -2.84 2.44
CA GLY A 17 -10.23 -1.95 1.72
C GLY A 17 -10.94 -2.66 0.57
N ALA A 18 -10.23 -3.47 -0.21
CA ALA A 18 -10.83 -4.28 -1.27
C ALA A 18 -11.89 -5.23 -0.73
N THR A 19 -11.60 -5.92 0.38
CA THR A 19 -12.54 -6.83 1.04
C THR A 19 -13.76 -6.08 1.58
N ALA A 20 -13.57 -4.96 2.27
CA ALA A 20 -14.66 -4.18 2.83
C ALA A 20 -15.58 -3.61 1.74
N LEU A 21 -15.01 -3.03 0.68
CA LEU A 21 -15.76 -2.52 -0.47
C LEU A 21 -16.46 -3.67 -1.22
N GLY A 22 -15.80 -4.81 -1.38
CA GLY A 22 -16.41 -6.00 -1.99
C GLY A 22 -17.63 -6.49 -1.21
N ALA A 23 -17.56 -6.49 0.13
CA ALA A 23 -18.69 -6.83 0.98
C ALA A 23 -19.85 -5.82 0.82
N ILE A 24 -19.55 -4.52 0.85
CA ILE A 24 -20.55 -3.46 0.62
C ILE A 24 -21.22 -3.63 -0.75
N ALA A 25 -20.43 -3.89 -1.79
CA ALA A 25 -20.93 -4.11 -3.14
C ALA A 25 -21.89 -5.31 -3.23
N VAL A 26 -21.51 -6.46 -2.68
CA VAL A 26 -22.35 -7.68 -2.73
C VAL A 26 -23.64 -7.48 -1.95
N LEU A 27 -23.58 -6.88 -0.76
CA LEU A 27 -24.76 -6.59 0.04
C LEU A 27 -25.71 -5.60 -0.66
N GLY A 28 -25.18 -4.53 -1.24
CA GLY A 28 -25.98 -3.53 -1.93
C GLY A 28 -26.62 -4.03 -3.22
N VAL A 29 -25.90 -4.85 -4.00
CA VAL A 29 -26.45 -5.42 -5.26
C VAL A 29 -27.49 -6.51 -5.00
N ALA A 30 -27.33 -7.28 -3.93
CA ALA A 30 -28.31 -8.29 -3.53
C ALA A 30 -29.67 -7.67 -3.20
N ASP A 31 -29.68 -6.53 -2.50
CA ASP A 31 -30.90 -5.79 -2.16
C ASP A 31 -31.59 -5.21 -3.42
N ALA A 32 -30.81 -4.83 -4.43
CA ALA A 32 -31.31 -4.24 -5.67
C ALA A 32 -31.76 -5.29 -6.73
N GLU A 33 -31.65 -6.59 -6.45
CA GLU A 33 -31.90 -7.73 -7.37
C GLU A 33 -31.19 -7.59 -8.75
N ASN A 34 -30.10 -6.82 -8.81
CA ASN A 34 -29.47 -6.44 -10.06
C ASN A 34 -28.31 -7.36 -10.44
N THR A 35 -28.67 -8.53 -10.99
CA THR A 35 -27.72 -9.58 -11.40
C THR A 35 -26.67 -9.09 -12.40
N THR A 36 -27.03 -8.13 -13.28
CA THR A 36 -26.12 -7.59 -14.30
C THR A 36 -24.92 -6.87 -13.68
N ILE A 37 -25.14 -6.05 -12.64
CA ILE A 37 -24.06 -5.36 -11.94
C ILE A 37 -23.12 -6.37 -11.28
N LEU A 38 -23.67 -7.44 -10.71
CA LEU A 38 -22.87 -8.48 -10.07
C LEU A 38 -21.96 -9.20 -11.07
N LEU A 39 -22.47 -9.54 -12.26
CA LEU A 39 -21.68 -10.16 -13.32
C LEU A 39 -20.59 -9.24 -13.86
N ILE A 40 -20.90 -7.96 -14.10
CA ILE A 40 -19.92 -6.96 -14.54
C ILE A 40 -18.85 -6.78 -13.47
N GLY A 41 -19.25 -6.70 -12.20
CA GLY A 41 -18.35 -6.59 -11.05
C GLY A 41 -17.42 -7.78 -10.92
N ALA A 42 -17.95 -9.00 -11.04
CA ALA A 42 -17.16 -10.22 -11.01
C ALA A 42 -16.13 -10.25 -12.15
N ALA A 43 -16.54 -9.90 -13.37
CA ALA A 43 -15.63 -9.80 -14.51
C ALA A 43 -14.53 -8.75 -14.27
N TRP A 44 -14.90 -7.57 -13.75
CA TRP A 44 -13.96 -6.52 -13.38
C TRP A 44 -12.95 -7.00 -12.33
N TRP A 45 -13.40 -7.69 -11.29
CA TRP A 45 -12.54 -8.21 -10.23
C TRP A 45 -11.55 -9.25 -10.76
N VAL A 46 -11.97 -10.14 -11.67
CA VAL A 46 -11.07 -11.10 -12.32
C VAL A 46 -10.00 -10.36 -13.13
N VAL A 47 -10.38 -9.37 -13.93
CA VAL A 47 -9.44 -8.55 -14.72
C VAL A 47 -8.47 -7.79 -13.82
N ALA A 48 -8.99 -7.15 -12.77
CA ALA A 48 -8.21 -6.41 -11.80
C ALA A 48 -7.19 -7.31 -11.07
N ALA A 49 -7.61 -8.51 -10.68
CA ALA A 49 -6.75 -9.50 -10.04
C ALA A 49 -5.64 -9.96 -11.00
N TRP A 50 -5.97 -10.26 -12.25
CA TRP A 50 -4.97 -10.64 -13.26
C TRP A 50 -3.95 -9.52 -13.49
N ILE A 51 -4.40 -8.29 -13.72
CA ILE A 51 -3.51 -7.14 -13.91
C ILE A 51 -2.63 -6.96 -12.67
N GLY A 52 -3.23 -6.92 -11.48
CA GLY A 52 -2.50 -6.80 -10.22
C GLY A 52 -1.45 -7.90 -10.03
N MET A 53 -1.78 -9.15 -10.40
CA MET A 53 -0.82 -10.26 -10.36
C MET A 53 0.35 -10.09 -11.32
N SER A 54 0.10 -9.61 -12.54
CA SER A 54 1.14 -9.37 -13.54
C SER A 54 2.07 -8.21 -13.17
N LEU A 55 1.52 -7.15 -12.55
CA LEU A 55 2.28 -6.00 -12.08
C LEU A 55 3.10 -6.31 -10.83
N GLY A 56 2.57 -7.16 -9.94
CA GLY A 56 3.19 -7.53 -8.67
C GLY A 56 4.26 -8.61 -8.77
N THR A 57 4.91 -8.79 -9.92
CA THR A 57 6.06 -9.71 -10.04
C THR A 57 7.25 -9.22 -9.23
N SER A 58 8.08 -10.15 -8.75
CA SER A 58 9.23 -9.81 -7.90
C SER A 58 10.24 -8.93 -8.63
N GLU A 59 10.48 -9.18 -9.92
CA GLU A 59 11.38 -8.39 -10.77
C GLU A 59 10.92 -6.93 -10.89
N ARG A 60 9.66 -6.69 -11.26
CA ARG A 60 9.10 -5.34 -11.35
C ARG A 60 9.05 -4.64 -9.99
N SER A 61 8.80 -5.39 -8.93
CA SER A 61 8.80 -4.85 -7.57
C SER A 61 10.21 -4.41 -7.14
N ALA A 62 11.24 -5.20 -7.48
CA ALA A 62 12.63 -4.83 -7.24
C ALA A 62 13.00 -3.58 -8.04
N GLU A 63 12.67 -3.54 -9.33
CA GLU A 63 12.93 -2.38 -10.20
C GLU A 63 12.28 -1.10 -9.64
N ALA A 64 11.00 -1.18 -9.26
CA ALA A 64 10.26 -0.04 -8.69
C ALA A 64 10.87 0.49 -7.38
N MET A 65 11.58 -0.34 -6.61
CA MET A 65 12.23 0.08 -5.37
C MET A 65 13.66 0.62 -5.59
N ARG A 66 14.25 0.48 -6.78
CA ARG A 66 15.64 0.93 -7.04
C ARG A 66 15.82 2.42 -6.80
N GLU A 67 14.97 3.24 -7.39
CA GLU A 67 15.09 4.71 -7.30
C GLU A 67 14.88 5.24 -5.87
N PRO A 68 13.79 4.89 -5.13
CA PRO A 68 13.62 5.32 -3.75
C PRO A 68 14.79 4.93 -2.84
N LEU A 69 15.33 3.72 -3.01
CA LEU A 69 16.46 3.23 -2.21
C LEU A 69 17.78 3.88 -2.60
N ALA A 70 18.01 4.16 -3.89
CA ALA A 70 19.20 4.88 -4.36
C ALA A 70 19.24 6.33 -3.86
N GLN A 71 18.07 6.96 -3.70
CA GLN A 71 17.93 8.30 -3.14
C GLN A 71 18.02 8.33 -1.60
N ALA A 72 18.17 7.19 -0.93
CA ALA A 72 18.22 7.12 0.51
C ALA A 72 19.49 7.80 1.06
N ARG A 73 19.31 8.77 1.95
CA ARG A 73 20.44 9.46 2.59
C ARG A 73 21.13 8.52 3.57
N THR A 74 22.44 8.38 3.47
CA THR A 74 23.21 7.64 4.48
C THR A 74 23.38 8.51 5.72
N VAL A 75 22.95 8.01 6.87
CA VAL A 75 23.00 8.72 8.15
C VAL A 75 23.69 7.85 9.18
N ARG A 76 24.63 8.43 9.92
CA ARG A 76 25.21 7.81 11.11
C ARG A 76 24.36 8.24 12.31
N THR A 77 24.22 7.37 13.32
CA THR A 77 23.46 7.60 14.57
C THR A 77 23.78 8.92 15.29
N ASP A 78 24.90 9.55 14.93
CA ASP A 78 25.49 10.69 15.62
C ASP A 78 25.35 11.99 14.79
N SER A 79 24.63 11.97 13.66
CA SER A 79 24.37 13.16 12.85
C SER A 79 23.36 14.10 13.55
N PRO A 80 23.73 15.34 13.89
CA PRO A 80 22.82 16.29 14.53
C PRO A 80 21.67 16.67 13.59
N GLY A 81 20.43 16.72 14.11
CA GLY A 81 19.28 17.32 13.41
C GLY A 81 18.27 16.38 12.75
N ILE A 82 18.39 15.05 12.89
CA ILE A 82 17.39 14.10 12.35
C ILE A 82 16.48 13.62 13.47
N SER A 83 15.36 14.31 13.66
CA SER A 83 14.28 13.84 14.53
C SER A 83 13.40 12.84 13.75
N MET A 84 13.55 11.55 14.02
CA MET A 84 12.71 10.53 13.39
C MET A 84 11.29 10.59 13.96
N PRO A 85 10.23 10.70 13.12
CA PRO A 85 8.86 10.67 13.61
C PRO A 85 8.52 9.30 14.22
N THR A 86 7.62 9.29 15.20
CA THR A 86 7.10 8.04 15.78
C THR A 86 6.47 7.17 14.69
N PRO A 87 6.57 5.82 14.77
CA PRO A 87 6.03 4.93 13.75
C PRO A 87 4.56 5.18 13.44
N GLY A 88 3.73 5.40 14.47
CA GLY A 88 2.31 5.70 14.31
C GLY A 88 2.04 6.99 13.54
N ARG A 89 2.86 8.04 13.74
CA ARG A 89 2.71 9.31 12.99
C ARG A 89 3.07 9.13 11.52
N VAL A 90 4.12 8.34 11.22
CA VAL A 90 4.47 7.99 9.83
C VAL A 90 3.34 7.20 9.18
N ALA A 91 2.85 6.17 9.85
CA ALA A 91 1.75 5.34 9.34
C ALA A 91 0.50 6.19 9.07
N TRP A 92 0.04 6.97 10.05
CA TRP A 92 -1.11 7.85 9.88
C TRP A 92 -0.92 8.85 8.73
N GLY A 93 0.20 9.55 8.72
CA GLY A 93 0.46 10.58 7.73
C GLY A 93 0.61 10.03 6.31
N ARG A 94 1.12 8.81 6.13
CA ARG A 94 1.31 8.19 4.80
C ARG A 94 0.13 7.37 4.32
N LEU A 95 -0.60 6.73 5.23
CA LEU A 95 -1.72 5.84 4.90
C LEU A 95 -3.06 6.56 4.90
N SER A 96 -3.15 7.75 5.50
CA SER A 96 -4.41 8.53 5.54
C SER A 96 -5.02 8.80 4.17
N PRO A 97 -4.29 9.06 3.06
CA PRO A 97 -4.93 9.25 1.77
C PRO A 97 -5.63 7.98 1.27
N ILE A 98 -5.04 6.80 1.51
CA ILE A 98 -5.62 5.52 1.13
C ILE A 98 -6.81 5.21 2.02
N LEU A 99 -6.69 5.41 3.33
CA LEU A 99 -7.80 5.28 4.28
C LEU A 99 -8.97 6.19 3.90
N ALA A 100 -8.70 7.46 3.57
CA ALA A 100 -9.71 8.41 3.16
C ALA A 100 -10.36 8.01 1.83
N ALA A 101 -9.58 7.56 0.85
CA ALA A 101 -10.12 7.10 -0.43
C ALA A 101 -11.01 5.86 -0.28
N VAL A 102 -10.57 4.86 0.49
CA VAL A 102 -11.36 3.65 0.78
C VAL A 102 -12.61 4.00 1.58
N GLY A 103 -12.49 4.84 2.61
CA GLY A 103 -13.61 5.28 3.42
C GLY A 103 -14.66 6.06 2.61
N LEU A 104 -14.21 6.96 1.74
CA LEU A 104 -15.10 7.71 0.84
C LEU A 104 -15.80 6.78 -0.15
N ALA A 105 -15.06 5.87 -0.78
CA ALA A 105 -15.64 4.87 -1.68
C ALA A 105 -16.66 3.97 -0.96
N GLY A 106 -16.39 3.59 0.28
CA GLY A 106 -17.30 2.79 1.10
C GLY A 106 -18.57 3.55 1.44
N ALA A 107 -18.44 4.80 1.89
CA ALA A 107 -19.58 5.67 2.20
C ALA A 107 -20.47 5.90 0.97
N LEU A 108 -19.87 6.20 -0.19
CA LEU A 108 -20.60 6.33 -1.45
C LEU A 108 -21.20 4.99 -1.91
N GLY A 109 -20.47 3.90 -1.69
CA GLY A 109 -20.84 2.54 -2.05
C GLY A 109 -22.12 2.02 -1.41
N VAL A 110 -22.47 2.54 -0.23
CA VAL A 110 -23.74 2.22 0.45
C VAL A 110 -24.95 2.73 -0.33
N PHE A 111 -24.81 3.89 -1.00
CA PHE A 111 -25.89 4.49 -1.79
C PHE A 111 -25.80 4.12 -3.28
N PHE A 112 -24.59 3.85 -3.76
CA PHE A 112 -24.27 3.54 -5.15
C PHE A 112 -23.38 2.29 -5.18
N PRO A 113 -23.96 1.08 -5.18
CA PRO A 113 -23.21 -0.17 -5.13
C PRO A 113 -22.14 -0.30 -6.22
N GLU A 114 -22.34 0.34 -7.38
CA GLU A 114 -21.38 0.40 -8.48
C GLU A 114 -20.04 1.02 -8.04
N VAL A 115 -20.06 2.04 -7.17
CA VAL A 115 -18.85 2.68 -6.64
C VAL A 115 -18.05 1.69 -5.80
N ALA A 116 -18.74 0.91 -4.96
CA ALA A 116 -18.11 -0.14 -4.17
C ALA A 116 -17.54 -1.26 -5.06
N VAL A 117 -18.26 -1.67 -6.12
CA VAL A 117 -17.81 -2.68 -7.08
C VAL A 117 -16.49 -2.25 -7.74
N ILE A 118 -16.45 -1.03 -8.29
CA ILE A 118 -15.27 -0.50 -8.96
C ILE A 118 -14.12 -0.32 -7.98
N GLY A 119 -14.40 0.30 -6.82
CA GLY A 119 -13.43 0.55 -5.77
C GLY A 119 -12.80 -0.71 -5.20
N ALA A 120 -13.58 -1.78 -4.99
CA ALA A 120 -13.08 -3.08 -4.55
C ALA A 120 -12.07 -3.67 -5.53
N GLY A 121 -12.40 -3.67 -6.83
CA GLY A 121 -11.50 -4.16 -7.87
C GLY A 121 -10.20 -3.35 -7.95
N TYR A 122 -10.28 -2.02 -7.89
CA TYR A 122 -9.10 -1.16 -7.92
C TYR A 122 -8.20 -1.37 -6.69
N ALA A 123 -8.78 -1.44 -5.49
CA ALA A 123 -8.03 -1.69 -4.26
C ALA A 123 -7.35 -3.08 -4.29
N MET A 124 -8.03 -4.10 -4.82
CA MET A 124 -7.47 -5.44 -5.02
C MET A 124 -6.31 -5.43 -6.01
N LEU A 125 -6.46 -4.75 -7.16
CA LEU A 125 -5.40 -4.59 -8.15
C LEU A 125 -4.16 -3.98 -7.50
N VAL A 126 -4.32 -2.88 -6.77
CA VAL A 126 -3.21 -2.18 -6.09
C VAL A 126 -2.53 -3.08 -5.05
N ALA A 127 -3.32 -3.77 -4.21
CA ALA A 127 -2.80 -4.69 -3.21
C ALA A 127 -1.93 -5.79 -3.86
N LEU A 128 -2.42 -6.39 -4.94
CA LEU A 128 -1.71 -7.43 -5.68
C LEU A 128 -0.48 -6.88 -6.41
N ALA A 129 -0.58 -5.69 -7.01
CA ALA A 129 0.51 -5.05 -7.72
C ALA A 129 1.67 -4.67 -6.80
N TRP A 130 1.41 -4.41 -5.52
CA TRP A 130 2.44 -3.95 -4.57
C TRP A 130 2.91 -5.05 -3.60
N ARG A 131 2.32 -6.24 -3.63
CA ARG A 131 2.53 -7.33 -2.66
C ARG A 131 3.98 -7.77 -2.43
N ASN A 132 4.85 -7.60 -3.43
CA ASN A 132 6.24 -8.07 -3.38
C ASN A 132 7.25 -6.94 -3.07
N ARG A 133 6.81 -5.69 -2.91
CA ARG A 133 7.70 -4.54 -2.65
C ARG A 133 8.43 -4.65 -1.31
N GLU A 134 7.75 -5.10 -0.26
CA GLU A 134 8.37 -5.36 1.06
C GLU A 134 9.52 -6.36 0.93
N ARG A 135 9.27 -7.50 0.27
CA ARG A 135 10.28 -8.55 0.07
C ARG A 135 11.49 -8.05 -0.72
N ALA A 136 11.27 -7.20 -1.72
CA ALA A 136 12.36 -6.60 -2.49
C ALA A 136 13.27 -5.71 -1.61
N VAL A 137 12.68 -4.89 -0.73
CA VAL A 137 13.44 -4.07 0.22
C VAL A 137 14.19 -4.94 1.23
N LEU A 138 13.52 -5.92 1.82
CA LEU A 138 14.13 -6.83 2.81
C LEU A 138 15.30 -7.63 2.22
N ALA A 139 15.24 -8.02 0.95
CA ALA A 139 16.35 -8.70 0.28
C ALA A 139 17.60 -7.81 0.19
N ILE A 140 17.43 -6.50 -0.06
CA ILE A 140 18.52 -5.52 -0.10
C ILE A 140 19.04 -5.25 1.32
N GLU A 141 18.13 -5.05 2.28
CA GLU A 141 18.51 -4.87 3.69
C GLU A 141 19.32 -6.05 4.23
N GLY A 142 18.92 -7.28 3.90
CA GLY A 142 19.63 -8.51 4.29
C GLY A 142 20.97 -8.69 3.57
N ARG A 143 21.06 -8.36 2.28
CA ARG A 143 22.30 -8.44 1.50
C ARG A 143 23.33 -7.40 1.92
N ASP A 144 22.88 -6.16 2.13
CA ASP A 144 23.78 -5.01 2.37
C ASP A 144 23.97 -4.71 3.86
N GLY A 145 23.29 -5.45 4.75
CA GLY A 145 23.36 -5.26 6.20
C GLY A 145 22.92 -3.86 6.63
N VAL A 146 21.87 -3.31 6.00
CA VAL A 146 21.36 -1.95 6.25
C VAL A 146 19.87 -1.95 6.53
N ARG A 147 19.36 -0.87 7.11
CA ARG A 147 17.92 -0.62 7.21
C ARG A 147 17.54 0.71 6.57
N PHE A 148 16.38 0.72 5.91
CA PHE A 148 15.77 1.92 5.35
C PHE A 148 14.65 2.39 6.27
N LEU A 149 14.78 3.61 6.78
CA LEU A 149 13.80 4.25 7.64
C LEU A 149 13.15 5.43 6.94
N VAL A 150 11.86 5.62 7.17
CA VAL A 150 11.12 6.76 6.61
C VAL A 150 11.40 8.02 7.43
N GLU A 151 11.88 9.07 6.77
CA GLU A 151 12.24 10.34 7.40
C GLU A 151 11.02 11.23 7.65
N SER A 152 10.05 11.25 6.71
CA SER A 152 8.92 12.18 6.74
C SER A 152 7.57 11.50 6.72
N ALA A 153 6.72 11.88 7.68
CA ALA A 153 5.33 11.48 7.81
C ALA A 153 4.37 12.24 6.88
N SER A 154 4.83 13.16 6.03
CA SER A 154 3.92 13.99 5.22
C SER A 154 3.13 13.16 4.19
N PRO A 155 1.80 13.32 4.07
CA PRO A 155 0.99 12.59 3.07
C PRO A 155 1.32 12.95 1.63
N LEU A 156 1.67 14.21 1.38
CA LEU A 156 1.72 14.79 0.03
C LEU A 156 3.14 14.97 -0.52
N LYS A 157 4.15 15.00 0.36
CA LYS A 157 5.55 15.11 -0.08
C LYS A 157 6.06 13.73 -0.51
N PRO A 158 7.01 13.63 -1.46
CA PRO A 158 7.68 12.38 -1.79
C PRO A 158 8.23 11.67 -0.54
N VAL A 159 8.28 10.34 -0.60
CA VAL A 159 8.89 9.55 0.48
C VAL A 159 10.39 9.81 0.48
N LYS A 160 10.92 10.20 1.64
CA LYS A 160 12.36 10.35 1.87
C LYS A 160 12.82 9.25 2.81
N LEU A 161 13.91 8.59 2.42
CA LEU A 161 14.46 7.45 3.13
C LEU A 161 15.83 7.79 3.71
N VAL A 162 16.07 7.25 4.89
CA VAL A 162 17.36 7.28 5.56
C VAL A 162 17.89 5.85 5.66
N ARG A 163 19.13 5.65 5.22
CA ARG A 163 19.86 4.38 5.31
C ARG A 163 20.72 4.39 6.59
N THR A 164 20.53 3.39 7.45
CA THR A 164 21.32 3.18 8.67
C THR A 164 22.01 1.80 8.65
N PRO A 165 23.18 1.63 9.31
CA PRO A 165 23.81 0.32 9.47
C PRO A 165 22.89 -0.65 10.23
N GLY A 166 22.79 -1.89 9.75
CA GLY A 166 21.83 -2.91 10.21
C GLY A 166 22.21 -3.66 11.47
N PHE A 167 23.20 -3.20 12.26
CA PHE A 167 23.74 -3.93 13.41
C PHE A 167 23.77 -3.13 14.73
N ARG A 168 22.80 -2.24 14.97
CA ARG A 168 22.52 -1.75 16.33
C ARG A 168 21.02 -1.73 16.63
N ALA A 169 20.66 -2.67 17.51
CA ALA A 169 19.62 -2.63 18.54
C ALA A 169 18.38 -1.76 18.32
N PHE A 170 17.23 -2.42 18.26
CA PHE A 170 16.17 -2.13 19.23
C PHE A 170 16.18 -3.25 20.25
#